data_AF-A0A7V4HRR8-F1
#
_entry.id   AF-A0A7V4HRR8-F1
#
_cell.length_a   1.000
_cell.length_b   1.000
_cell.length_c   1.000
_cell.angle_alpha   90.00
_cell.angle_beta   90.00
_cell.angle_gamma   90.00
#
_symmetry.space_group_name_H-M   'P 1'
#
loop_
_entity.id
_entity.type
_entity.pdbx_description
1 polymer ?
#
loop_
_entity_poly.entity_id
_entity_poly.type
_entity_poly.pdbx_seq_one_letter_code
_entity_poly.pdbx_strand_id
1 'polypeptide(L)'
;MSLSPRNSPERGHLACYPAAETAALRQVMEQGWKTRRRSAGILPAILRPRRPRSDRCRWRFNREPLSRRQGAQRLVCTSSGPVRCAPSASPYNPVVPTYLEVCEVAVRRAGAVLLDRFGRIHARQKGPRDLVTEADLAAQEVVRATLQEAFPTHALVGEEDSPASVNSRLENDFRWIVDPLDGTTNYVHRVPFCCVSLALEHRGRLLASAVFNPFCDECFTAASGQGAALNGVPIHASQVRRLSEALVAAGFPAAVSPESPDLRVFNEVVVRCQGIRRTGSAALNLAYVAAGRFDAAWACTTKVWDSAAGTLLIREAGGMVSSIAGEEVPLPDGPFVVAATPDLHRELVAIVQKTLPVRHGFRQDF
;
A
#
# COMPACT_ATOMS: atom_id res chain seq x y z
N MET A 1 -18.58 -0.91 51.98
CA MET A 1 -19.67 -1.69 51.35
C MET A 1 -20.27 -0.79 50.26
N SER A 2 -19.83 -0.92 49.01
CA SER A 2 -20.42 -1.78 47.94
C SER A 2 -21.67 -1.11 47.36
N LEU A 3 -21.86 -0.83 46.05
CA LEU A 3 -21.63 -1.55 44.78
C LEU A 3 -21.60 -0.50 43.63
N SER A 4 -20.61 -0.49 42.70
CA SER A 4 -20.61 -1.04 41.30
C SER A 4 -21.54 -0.33 40.28
N PRO A 5 -21.33 -0.41 38.92
CA PRO A 5 -20.26 -1.03 38.14
C PRO A 5 -19.73 -0.24 36.89
N ARG A 6 -18.71 -0.87 36.30
CA ARG A 6 -17.98 -0.69 35.02
C ARG A 6 -18.77 -0.17 33.81
N ASN A 7 -18.15 0.75 33.06
CA ASN A 7 -18.48 1.00 31.64
C ASN A 7 -17.43 0.33 30.73
N SER A 8 -17.93 -0.42 29.76
CA SER A 8 -17.20 -1.09 28.69
C SER A 8 -17.16 -0.16 27.47
N PRO A 9 -16.14 -0.21 26.58
CA PRO A 9 -16.15 0.60 25.37
C PRO A 9 -17.14 0.02 24.35
N GLU A 10 -17.99 0.89 23.82
CA GLU A 10 -18.96 0.59 22.78
C GLU A 10 -18.28 0.07 21.51
N ARG A 11 -18.81 -1.03 20.96
CA ARG A 11 -18.49 -1.50 19.61
C ARG A 11 -19.12 -0.52 18.63
N GLY A 12 -18.30 0.20 17.87
CA GLY A 12 -18.77 1.09 16.81
C GLY A 12 -19.59 0.34 15.78
N HIS A 13 -20.86 0.72 15.65
CA HIS A 13 -21.71 0.33 14.53
C HIS A 13 -21.17 0.98 13.24
N LEU A 14 -20.88 0.17 12.23
CA LEU A 14 -20.70 0.62 10.85
C LEU A 14 -21.98 1.30 10.39
N ALA A 15 -21.88 2.56 9.97
CA ALA A 15 -23.00 3.36 9.49
C ALA A 15 -23.63 2.72 8.24
N CYS A 16 -24.97 2.66 8.20
CA CYS A 16 -25.73 2.29 7.01
C CYS A 16 -25.70 3.44 5.99
N TYR A 17 -25.35 3.12 4.73
CA TYR A 17 -25.28 4.07 3.62
C TYR A 17 -26.66 4.42 3.02
N PRO A 18 -26.85 5.60 2.41
CA PRO A 18 -28.04 5.94 1.64
C PRO A 18 -28.21 5.02 0.41
N ALA A 19 -29.44 4.60 0.13
CA ALA A 19 -29.76 3.61 -0.92
C ALA A 19 -29.29 3.98 -2.35
N ALA A 20 -29.07 5.26 -2.66
CA ALA A 20 -28.64 5.73 -3.97
C ALA A 20 -27.19 5.32 -4.34
N GLU A 21 -26.32 5.11 -3.36
CA GLU A 21 -24.91 4.73 -3.59
C GLU A 21 -24.79 3.28 -4.10
N THR A 22 -25.78 2.42 -3.82
CA THR A 22 -25.69 0.97 -4.07
C THR A 22 -25.72 0.52 -5.54
N ALA A 23 -26.28 1.31 -6.46
CA ALA A 23 -26.38 0.94 -7.88
C ALA A 23 -25.10 1.24 -8.68
N ALA A 24 -24.51 2.42 -8.48
CA ALA A 24 -23.29 2.84 -9.16
C ALA A 24 -22.08 1.98 -8.72
N LEU A 25 -22.07 1.58 -7.45
CA LEU A 25 -21.08 0.67 -6.87
C LEU A 25 -21.00 -0.71 -7.56
N ARG A 26 -22.12 -1.26 -8.05
CA ARG A 26 -22.11 -2.56 -8.79
C ARG A 26 -21.41 -2.45 -10.14
N GLN A 27 -21.60 -1.34 -10.84
CA GLN A 27 -21.02 -1.10 -12.15
C GLN A 27 -19.48 -0.98 -12.09
N VAL A 28 -18.97 -0.29 -11.08
CA VAL A 28 -17.51 -0.16 -10.82
C VAL A 28 -16.87 -1.55 -10.67
N MET A 29 -17.50 -2.44 -9.91
CA MET A 29 -17.00 -3.77 -9.59
C MET A 29 -17.07 -4.75 -10.77
N GLU A 30 -18.17 -4.78 -11.53
CA GLU A 30 -18.29 -5.62 -12.72
C GLU A 30 -17.25 -5.27 -13.78
N GLN A 31 -16.90 -4.00 -13.90
CA GLN A 31 -15.83 -3.53 -14.77
C GLN A 31 -14.43 -3.84 -14.19
N GLY A 32 -14.23 -3.70 -12.88
CA GLY A 32 -12.97 -4.01 -12.17
C GLY A 32 -12.59 -5.50 -12.23
N TRP A 33 -13.58 -6.39 -12.13
CA TRP A 33 -13.37 -7.84 -12.29
C TRP A 33 -12.89 -8.22 -13.70
N LYS A 34 -13.37 -7.52 -14.74
CA LYS A 34 -12.93 -7.73 -16.13
C LYS A 34 -11.48 -7.29 -16.35
N THR A 35 -11.00 -6.25 -15.67
CA THR A 35 -9.59 -5.83 -15.69
C THR A 35 -8.67 -6.86 -15.02
N ARG A 36 -9.08 -7.44 -13.89
CA ARG A 36 -8.31 -8.49 -13.16
C ARG A 36 -7.96 -9.70 -14.03
N ARG A 37 -8.82 -10.06 -14.99
CA ARG A 37 -8.55 -11.14 -15.96
C ARG A 37 -7.65 -10.75 -17.14
N ARG A 38 -7.57 -9.46 -17.49
CA ARG A 38 -6.74 -8.98 -18.61
C ARG A 38 -5.27 -8.78 -18.21
N SER A 39 -4.99 -8.37 -16.97
CA SER A 39 -3.62 -8.14 -16.46
C SER A 39 -2.77 -9.41 -16.42
N ALA A 40 -3.40 -10.58 -16.20
CA ALA A 40 -2.72 -11.88 -16.20
C ALA A 40 -2.10 -12.27 -17.56
N GLY A 41 -2.39 -11.52 -18.64
CA GLY A 41 -1.92 -11.81 -20.00
C GLY A 41 -0.83 -10.88 -20.55
N ILE A 42 -0.42 -9.82 -19.83
CA ILE A 42 0.50 -8.80 -20.36
C ILE A 42 1.71 -8.68 -19.44
N LEU A 43 2.60 -9.67 -19.49
CA LEU A 43 3.99 -9.46 -19.08
C LEU A 43 4.73 -8.77 -20.24
N PRO A 44 5.34 -7.59 -20.05
CA PRO A 44 6.26 -7.04 -21.05
C PRO A 44 7.38 -8.05 -21.32
N ALA A 45 7.80 -8.17 -22.59
CA ALA A 45 8.79 -9.14 -23.07
C ALA A 45 10.19 -9.05 -22.39
N ILE A 46 10.38 -8.09 -21.49
CA ILE A 46 11.62 -7.82 -20.75
C ILE A 46 11.88 -8.87 -19.66
N LEU A 47 10.87 -9.63 -19.21
CA LEU A 47 11.00 -10.63 -18.14
C LEU A 47 10.81 -12.09 -18.57
N ARG A 48 10.93 -12.42 -19.86
CA ARG A 48 10.98 -13.85 -20.26
C ARG A 48 12.39 -14.41 -19.98
N PRO A 49 12.59 -15.32 -19.01
CA PRO A 49 13.88 -15.99 -18.87
C PRO A 49 14.20 -16.72 -20.18
N ARG A 50 15.36 -16.41 -20.77
CA ARG A 50 15.92 -17.21 -21.87
C ARG A 50 16.10 -18.63 -21.33
N ARG A 51 15.42 -19.61 -21.95
CA ARG A 51 15.62 -21.03 -21.66
C ARG A 51 17.12 -21.35 -21.79
N PRO A 52 17.77 -21.92 -20.77
CA PRO A 52 19.12 -22.42 -20.95
C PRO A 52 19.09 -23.54 -21.99
N ARG A 53 19.99 -23.48 -22.98
CA ARG A 53 20.29 -24.62 -23.84
C ARG A 53 20.75 -25.77 -22.93
N SER A 54 20.14 -26.92 -23.13
CA SER A 54 20.39 -28.13 -22.35
C SER A 54 21.79 -28.65 -22.61
N ASP A 55 22.72 -28.39 -21.69
CA ASP A 55 23.91 -29.22 -21.54
C ASP A 55 23.72 -30.19 -20.38
N ARG A 56 23.92 -31.46 -20.73
CA ARG A 56 23.64 -32.63 -19.91
C ARG A 56 24.52 -32.62 -18.66
N CYS A 57 23.91 -32.57 -17.49
CA CYS A 57 24.53 -33.07 -16.27
C CYS A 57 23.64 -34.15 -15.65
N ARG A 58 24.21 -35.36 -15.61
CA ARG A 58 23.56 -36.65 -15.42
C ARG A 58 23.59 -37.01 -13.94
N TRP A 59 22.52 -36.74 -13.20
CA TRP A 59 22.36 -37.29 -11.84
C TRP A 59 21.73 -38.67 -11.92
N ARG A 60 22.48 -39.68 -11.46
CA ARG A 60 22.11 -41.09 -11.44
C ARG A 60 21.01 -41.34 -10.39
N PHE A 61 19.97 -42.04 -10.82
CA PHE A 61 18.97 -42.67 -9.97
C PHE A 61 19.61 -43.76 -9.10
N ASN A 62 19.27 -43.81 -7.81
CA ASN A 62 19.22 -45.06 -7.06
C ASN A 62 17.76 -45.31 -6.66
N ARG A 63 17.16 -46.30 -7.30
CA ARG A 63 15.89 -46.90 -6.91
C ARG A 63 16.21 -48.23 -6.23
N GLU A 64 15.69 -48.44 -5.03
CA GLU A 64 15.48 -49.77 -4.48
C GLU A 64 14.02 -49.94 -4.02
N PRO A 65 13.50 -51.18 -3.97
CA PRO A 65 12.12 -51.47 -4.33
C PRO A 65 11.16 -51.59 -3.14
N LEU A 66 9.88 -51.36 -3.47
CA LEU A 66 8.69 -51.54 -2.64
C LEU A 66 8.51 -52.98 -2.15
N SER A 67 8.32 -53.16 -0.84
CA SER A 67 7.74 -54.37 -0.25
C SER A 67 6.30 -54.13 0.23
N ARG A 68 5.40 -55.01 -0.21
CA ARG A 68 3.96 -55.11 0.09
C ARG A 68 3.66 -55.38 1.58
N ARG A 69 2.66 -54.69 2.14
CA ARG A 69 1.64 -55.20 3.11
C ARG A 69 0.41 -54.30 2.99
N GLN A 70 -0.70 -54.74 2.36
CA GLN A 70 -1.88 -55.39 2.95
C GLN A 70 -2.37 -54.77 4.27
N GLY A 71 -3.59 -54.23 4.23
CA GLY A 71 -4.31 -53.71 5.40
C GLY A 71 -5.50 -52.83 5.03
N ALA A 72 -6.52 -53.41 4.40
CA ALA A 72 -7.80 -52.77 4.20
C ALA A 72 -8.57 -52.73 5.54
N GLN A 73 -8.96 -51.55 6.00
CA GLN A 73 -10.07 -51.40 6.94
C GLN A 73 -10.95 -50.23 6.49
N ARG A 74 -12.13 -50.59 5.99
CA ARG A 74 -13.27 -49.70 5.81
C ARG A 74 -13.75 -49.27 7.20
N LEU A 75 -13.64 -47.99 7.52
CA LEU A 75 -14.47 -47.41 8.58
C LEU A 75 -15.81 -47.00 7.96
N VAL A 76 -16.80 -47.84 8.20
CA VAL A 76 -18.22 -47.50 8.09
C VAL A 76 -18.56 -46.71 9.36
N CYS A 77 -18.86 -45.42 9.22
CA CYS A 77 -19.37 -44.61 10.32
C CYS A 77 -20.90 -44.62 10.28
N THR A 78 -21.51 -45.52 11.05
CA THR A 78 -22.94 -45.46 11.37
C THR A 78 -23.12 -44.75 12.70
N SER A 79 -23.56 -43.49 12.68
CA SER A 79 -24.20 -42.87 13.83
C SER A 79 -25.23 -41.84 13.35
N SER A 80 -26.48 -42.28 13.35
CA SER A 80 -27.69 -41.46 13.32
C SER A 80 -27.74 -40.57 14.56
N GLY A 81 -27.50 -39.27 14.35
CA GLY A 81 -27.76 -38.19 15.32
C GLY A 81 -28.74 -37.18 14.72
N PRO A 82 -29.50 -36.44 15.54
CA PRO A 82 -30.59 -35.58 15.05
C PRO A 82 -30.02 -34.46 14.17
N VAL A 83 -30.61 -34.34 12.97
CA VAL A 83 -30.36 -33.24 12.03
C VAL A 83 -30.70 -31.94 12.75
N ARG A 84 -29.68 -31.19 13.17
CA ARG A 84 -29.87 -29.79 13.56
C ARG A 84 -30.17 -29.03 12.27
N CYS A 85 -31.39 -28.51 12.16
CA CYS A 85 -31.75 -27.56 11.12
C CYS A 85 -30.70 -26.44 11.10
N ALA A 86 -30.02 -26.30 9.96
CA ALA A 86 -29.19 -25.15 9.68
C ALA A 86 -30.05 -23.88 9.85
N PRO A 87 -29.54 -22.80 10.45
CA PRO A 87 -30.26 -21.53 10.43
C PRO A 87 -30.46 -21.14 8.97
N SER A 88 -31.71 -20.80 8.63
CA SER A 88 -32.15 -20.40 7.31
C SER A 88 -31.21 -19.35 6.71
N ALA A 89 -30.82 -19.57 5.45
CA ALA A 89 -30.08 -18.61 4.66
C ALA A 89 -30.70 -17.21 4.79
N SER A 90 -29.88 -16.27 5.27
CA SER A 90 -30.24 -14.85 5.33
C SER A 90 -30.59 -14.37 3.91
N PRO A 91 -31.67 -13.58 3.74
CA PRO A 91 -32.08 -13.10 2.43
C PRO A 91 -30.97 -12.24 1.83
N TYR A 92 -30.68 -12.51 0.56
CA TYR A 92 -29.70 -11.88 -0.31
C TYR A 92 -29.55 -10.37 -0.02
N ASN A 93 -28.51 -10.00 0.73
CA ASN A 93 -28.16 -8.61 0.97
C ASN A 93 -27.34 -8.12 -0.24
N PRO A 94 -27.78 -7.09 -0.99
CA PRO A 94 -26.96 -6.54 -2.07
C PRO A 94 -25.63 -6.07 -1.47
N VAL A 95 -24.54 -6.78 -1.76
CA VAL A 95 -23.20 -6.49 -1.24
C VAL A 95 -22.82 -5.08 -1.70
N VAL A 96 -22.93 -4.12 -0.78
CA VAL A 96 -22.32 -2.80 -0.92
C VAL A 96 -20.82 -3.02 -0.87
N PRO A 97 -20.05 -2.64 -1.92
CA PRO A 97 -18.61 -2.77 -1.90
C PRO A 97 -18.01 -2.00 -0.73
N THR A 98 -17.04 -2.60 -0.07
CA THR A 98 -16.28 -1.92 0.99
C THR A 98 -15.43 -0.78 0.40
N TYR A 99 -15.06 0.22 1.21
CA TYR A 99 -14.11 1.27 0.79
C TYR A 99 -12.82 0.68 0.19
N LEU A 100 -12.37 -0.45 0.75
CA LEU A 100 -11.18 -1.17 0.30
C LEU A 100 -11.31 -1.73 -1.12
N GLU A 101 -12.47 -2.27 -1.47
CA GLU A 101 -12.74 -2.77 -2.83
C GLU A 101 -12.68 -1.64 -3.86
N VAL A 102 -13.28 -0.49 -3.53
CA VAL A 102 -13.20 0.69 -4.39
C VAL A 102 -11.77 1.21 -4.49
N CYS A 103 -10.99 1.22 -3.39
CA CYS A 103 -9.56 1.54 -3.44
C CYS A 103 -8.84 0.67 -4.48
N GLU A 104 -8.96 -0.65 -4.36
CA GLU A 104 -8.27 -1.61 -5.23
C GLU A 104 -8.70 -1.43 -6.70
N VAL A 105 -9.98 -1.24 -6.97
CA VAL A 105 -10.47 -1.02 -8.34
C VAL A 105 -9.90 0.28 -8.92
N ALA A 106 -9.92 1.38 -8.16
CA ALA A 106 -9.43 2.67 -8.61
C ALA A 106 -7.93 2.61 -8.97
N VAL A 107 -7.09 2.11 -8.07
CA VAL A 107 -5.63 2.04 -8.31
C VAL A 107 -5.28 1.10 -9.46
N ARG A 108 -6.02 -0.01 -9.64
CA ARG A 108 -5.79 -0.93 -10.77
C ARG A 108 -6.18 -0.32 -12.11
N ARG A 109 -7.28 0.44 -12.16
CA ARG A 109 -7.70 1.16 -13.38
C ARG A 109 -6.66 2.23 -13.75
N ALA A 110 -6.19 3.01 -12.78
CA ALA A 110 -5.14 4.00 -12.98
C ALA A 110 -3.80 3.35 -13.40
N GLY A 111 -3.41 2.25 -12.75
CA GLY A 111 -2.20 1.50 -13.12
C GLY A 111 -2.23 0.95 -14.54
N ALA A 112 -3.42 0.59 -15.06
CA ALA A 112 -3.57 0.20 -16.46
C ALA A 112 -3.30 1.37 -17.43
N VAL A 113 -3.67 2.60 -17.06
CA VAL A 113 -3.33 3.81 -17.82
C VAL A 113 -1.82 4.05 -17.83
N LEU A 114 -1.18 3.91 -16.66
CA LEU A 114 0.27 4.04 -16.53
C LEU A 114 1.00 3.01 -17.42
N LEU A 115 0.55 1.75 -17.46
CA LEU A 115 1.13 0.73 -18.33
C LEU A 115 0.96 1.04 -19.81
N ASP A 116 -0.21 1.51 -20.23
CA ASP A 116 -0.46 1.84 -21.65
C ASP A 116 0.47 2.98 -22.12
N ARG A 117 0.69 3.97 -21.26
CA ARG A 117 1.54 5.14 -21.56
C ARG A 117 3.03 4.87 -21.36
N PHE A 118 3.39 3.78 -20.65
CA PHE A 118 4.77 3.48 -20.32
C PHE A 118 5.64 3.28 -21.57
N GLY A 119 6.81 3.94 -21.59
CA GLY A 119 7.73 3.87 -22.71
C GLY A 119 7.33 4.69 -23.94
N ARG A 120 6.13 5.28 -23.98
CA ARG A 120 5.73 6.28 -25.00
C ARG A 120 6.28 7.69 -24.71
N ILE A 121 6.94 7.87 -23.56
CA ILE A 121 7.57 9.10 -23.05
C ILE A 121 8.86 9.48 -23.82
N HIS A 122 8.94 9.15 -25.11
CA HIS A 122 9.99 9.61 -26.03
C HIS A 122 9.32 10.48 -27.10
N ALA A 123 8.81 11.65 -26.74
CA ALA A 123 8.15 12.47 -27.74
C ALA A 123 9.18 13.23 -28.57
N ARG A 124 9.14 13.00 -29.88
CA ARG A 124 9.73 13.88 -30.89
C ARG A 124 9.09 15.28 -30.93
N GLN A 125 8.21 15.65 -29.99
CA GLN A 125 7.47 16.93 -30.00
C GLN A 125 7.16 17.53 -28.60
N LYS A 126 7.38 16.82 -27.48
CA LYS A 126 7.14 17.30 -26.10
C LYS A 126 8.27 16.82 -25.19
N GLY A 127 8.64 17.58 -24.16
CA GLY A 127 9.73 17.19 -23.25
C GLY A 127 9.34 15.98 -22.39
N PRO A 128 10.30 15.22 -21.81
CA PRO A 128 10.00 14.13 -20.87
C PRO A 128 9.15 14.57 -19.67
N ARG A 129 9.30 15.82 -19.21
CA ARG A 129 8.48 16.41 -18.15
C ARG A 129 7.00 16.53 -18.56
N ASP A 130 6.72 16.99 -19.77
CA ASP A 130 5.34 17.21 -20.24
C ASP A 130 4.57 15.88 -20.37
N LEU A 131 5.26 14.80 -20.76
CA LEU A 131 4.66 13.49 -20.98
C LEU A 131 4.38 12.73 -19.68
N VAL A 132 5.19 12.98 -18.65
CA VAL A 132 4.91 12.53 -17.28
C VAL A 132 3.63 13.17 -16.81
N THR A 133 3.55 14.51 -16.87
CA THR A 133 2.33 15.25 -16.49
C THR A 133 1.07 14.71 -17.20
N GLU A 134 1.16 14.29 -18.47
CA GLU A 134 0.03 13.64 -19.15
C GLU A 134 -0.35 12.26 -18.60
N ALA A 135 0.62 11.47 -18.14
CA ALA A 135 0.38 10.16 -17.52
C ALA A 135 -0.23 10.32 -16.12
N ASP A 136 0.34 11.21 -15.30
CA ASP A 136 -0.17 11.60 -13.98
C ASP A 136 -1.62 12.08 -14.05
N LEU A 137 -1.90 13.09 -14.88
CA LEU A 137 -3.26 13.64 -15.04
C LEU A 137 -4.26 12.60 -15.53
N ALA A 138 -3.86 11.74 -16.47
CA ALA A 138 -4.74 10.69 -16.97
C ALA A 138 -5.04 9.61 -15.92
N ALA A 139 -4.05 9.25 -15.10
CA ALA A 139 -4.24 8.31 -14.00
C ALA A 139 -5.13 8.93 -12.88
N GLN A 140 -4.90 10.19 -12.51
CA GLN A 140 -5.72 10.90 -11.52
C GLN A 140 -7.17 11.04 -11.97
N GLU A 141 -7.42 11.33 -13.25
CA GLU A 141 -8.79 11.43 -13.77
C GLU A 141 -9.54 10.10 -13.70
N VAL A 142 -8.85 8.98 -13.97
CA VAL A 142 -9.45 7.64 -13.82
C VAL A 142 -9.76 7.31 -12.37
N VAL A 143 -8.89 7.71 -11.42
CA VAL A 143 -9.18 7.60 -9.99
C VAL A 143 -10.41 8.45 -9.65
N ARG A 144 -10.42 9.73 -10.04
CA ARG A 144 -11.51 10.67 -9.80
C ARG A 144 -12.84 10.14 -10.30
N ALA A 145 -12.91 9.70 -11.56
CA ALA A 145 -14.13 9.16 -12.15
C ALA A 145 -14.63 7.91 -11.40
N THR A 146 -13.71 7.01 -11.03
CA THR A 146 -14.06 5.79 -10.26
C THR A 146 -14.61 6.14 -8.88
N LEU A 147 -14.01 7.13 -8.21
CA LEU A 147 -14.44 7.57 -6.89
C LEU A 147 -15.75 8.37 -6.94
N GLN A 148 -15.96 9.20 -7.95
CA GLN A 148 -17.22 9.95 -8.12
C GLN A 148 -18.39 9.03 -8.46
N GLU A 149 -18.16 7.94 -9.20
CA GLU A 149 -19.17 6.91 -9.45
C GLU A 149 -19.58 6.20 -8.14
N ALA A 150 -18.62 5.89 -7.28
CA ALA A 150 -18.87 5.18 -6.01
C ALA A 150 -19.35 6.08 -4.86
N PHE A 151 -18.76 7.28 -4.75
CA PHE A 151 -18.89 8.21 -3.62
C PHE A 151 -18.98 9.66 -4.12
N PRO A 152 -20.12 10.08 -4.69
CA PRO A 152 -20.27 11.40 -5.33
C PRO A 152 -20.01 12.59 -4.40
N THR A 153 -20.10 12.39 -3.09
CA THR A 153 -19.97 13.45 -2.07
C THR A 153 -18.61 13.48 -1.39
N HIS A 154 -17.71 12.54 -1.68
CA HIS A 154 -16.38 12.52 -1.09
C HIS A 154 -15.45 13.46 -1.86
N ALA A 155 -14.56 14.15 -1.14
CA ALA A 155 -13.53 14.94 -1.81
C ALA A 155 -12.35 14.07 -2.26
N LEU A 156 -11.63 14.57 -3.27
CA LEU A 156 -10.35 14.05 -3.72
C LEU A 156 -9.30 15.14 -3.55
N VAL A 157 -8.17 14.75 -2.96
CA VAL A 157 -6.95 15.55 -2.83
C VAL A 157 -5.85 14.75 -3.49
N GLY A 158 -5.33 15.27 -4.61
CA GLY A 158 -4.20 14.69 -5.32
C GLY A 158 -3.02 15.65 -5.46
N GLU A 159 -1.87 15.10 -5.83
CA GLU A 159 -0.65 15.86 -6.15
C GLU A 159 -0.91 16.95 -7.20
N GLU A 160 -1.73 16.66 -8.21
CA GLU A 160 -2.02 17.57 -9.31
C GLU A 160 -3.14 18.58 -9.01
N ASP A 161 -3.76 18.53 -7.83
CA ASP A 161 -4.81 19.48 -7.48
C ASP A 161 -4.19 20.82 -6.98
N SER A 162 -4.85 21.94 -7.32
CA SER A 162 -4.39 23.26 -6.84
C SER A 162 -4.43 23.36 -5.30
N PRO A 163 -3.50 24.08 -4.65
CA PRO A 163 -3.44 24.20 -3.17
C PRO A 163 -4.75 24.68 -2.50
N ALA A 164 -5.60 25.38 -3.25
CA ALA A 164 -6.91 25.84 -2.80
C ALA A 164 -7.90 24.69 -2.52
N SER A 165 -7.75 23.56 -3.20
CA SER A 165 -8.62 22.38 -3.04
C SER A 165 -8.37 21.59 -1.75
N VAL A 166 -7.14 21.65 -1.21
CA VAL A 166 -6.73 20.94 0.02
C VAL A 166 -7.42 21.52 1.27
N ASN A 167 -7.79 22.80 1.22
CA ASN A 167 -8.28 23.60 2.35
C ASN A 167 -9.81 23.87 2.33
N SER A 168 -10.56 23.38 1.35
CA SER A 168 -12.01 23.54 1.34
C SER A 168 -12.65 22.70 2.45
N ARG A 169 -13.57 23.31 3.22
CA ARG A 169 -14.42 22.58 4.18
C ARG A 169 -15.16 21.48 3.41
N LEU A 170 -14.91 20.24 3.81
CA LEU A 170 -15.57 19.07 3.23
C LEU A 170 -16.98 18.97 3.80
N GLU A 171 -17.97 18.72 2.94
CA GLU A 171 -19.36 18.62 3.38
C GLU A 171 -19.60 17.41 4.29
N ASN A 172 -18.85 16.31 4.10
CA ASN A 172 -19.04 15.03 4.79
C ASN A 172 -17.78 14.50 5.50
N ASP A 173 -16.73 15.31 5.68
CA ASP A 173 -15.44 14.94 6.31
C ASP A 173 -14.66 13.77 5.67
N PHE A 174 -15.13 13.20 4.56
CA PHE A 174 -14.42 12.14 3.81
C PHE A 174 -13.51 12.73 2.74
N ARG A 175 -12.25 12.30 2.76
CA ARG A 175 -11.19 12.74 1.83
C ARG A 175 -10.45 11.54 1.26
N TRP A 176 -10.42 11.45 -0.05
CA TRP A 176 -9.51 10.57 -0.77
C TRP A 176 -8.20 11.30 -1.02
N ILE A 177 -7.08 10.62 -0.75
CA ILE A 177 -5.73 11.17 -0.92
C ILE A 177 -5.04 10.29 -1.96
N VAL A 178 -4.68 10.87 -3.11
CA VAL A 178 -4.13 10.12 -4.26
C VAL A 178 -2.76 10.64 -4.66
N ASP A 179 -1.84 9.71 -4.92
CA ASP A 179 -0.69 9.95 -5.80
C ASP A 179 -0.91 9.09 -7.06
N PRO A 180 -1.18 9.72 -8.22
CA PRO A 180 -1.44 8.99 -9.46
C PRO A 180 -0.20 8.31 -10.04
N LEU A 181 1.02 8.74 -9.68
CA LEU A 181 2.29 8.17 -10.12
C LEU A 181 3.44 8.50 -9.13
N ASP A 182 3.47 7.77 -8.02
CA ASP A 182 4.63 7.80 -7.13
C ASP A 182 5.81 7.11 -7.82
N GLY A 183 6.95 7.79 -7.86
CA GLY A 183 8.13 7.35 -8.60
C GLY A 183 8.17 7.78 -10.06
N THR A 184 7.66 8.98 -10.35
CA THR A 184 7.78 9.66 -11.66
C THR A 184 9.17 9.53 -12.31
N THR A 185 10.26 9.72 -11.56
CA THR A 185 11.63 9.58 -12.11
C THR A 185 11.89 8.15 -12.60
N ASN A 186 11.45 7.14 -11.83
CA ASN A 186 11.55 5.75 -12.24
C ASN A 186 10.71 5.48 -13.50
N TYR A 187 9.50 6.04 -13.57
CA TYR A 187 8.62 5.91 -14.72
C TYR A 187 9.26 6.47 -16.01
N VAL A 188 9.85 7.67 -15.97
CA VAL A 188 10.60 8.29 -17.09
C VAL A 188 11.76 7.41 -17.53
N HIS A 189 12.55 6.93 -16.57
CA HIS A 189 13.73 6.12 -16.84
C HIS A 189 13.42 4.63 -17.09
N ARG A 190 12.13 4.27 -17.12
CA ARG A 190 11.66 2.91 -17.35
C ARG A 190 12.14 1.90 -16.30
N VAL A 191 12.34 2.35 -15.08
CA VAL A 191 12.58 1.50 -13.91
C VAL A 191 11.20 1.05 -13.38
N PRO A 192 10.92 -0.27 -13.26
CA PRO A 192 9.59 -0.79 -12.91
C PRO A 192 9.29 -0.70 -11.40
N PHE A 193 9.60 0.44 -10.79
CA PHE A 193 9.43 0.70 -9.36
C PHE A 193 8.71 2.05 -9.18
N CYS A 194 7.46 2.08 -9.62
CA CYS A 194 6.53 3.18 -9.42
C CYS A 194 5.12 2.60 -9.26
N CYS A 195 4.21 3.38 -8.68
CA CYS A 195 2.89 2.89 -8.30
C CYS A 195 1.83 3.99 -8.33
N VAL A 196 0.56 3.56 -8.23
CA VAL A 196 -0.55 4.42 -7.82
C VAL A 196 -0.78 4.23 -6.33
N SER A 197 -0.89 5.32 -5.57
CA SER A 197 -1.18 5.35 -4.14
C SER A 197 -2.55 5.97 -3.90
N LEU A 198 -3.40 5.33 -3.09
CA LEU A 198 -4.71 5.86 -2.73
C LEU A 198 -5.05 5.53 -1.27
N ALA A 199 -5.52 6.53 -0.53
CA ALA A 199 -6.02 6.38 0.83
C ALA A 199 -7.35 7.09 1.02
N LEU A 200 -8.20 6.54 1.88
CA LEU A 200 -9.40 7.19 2.40
C LEU A 200 -9.16 7.64 3.83
N GLU A 201 -9.38 8.93 4.07
CA GLU A 201 -9.38 9.58 5.37
C GLU A 201 -10.81 10.01 5.73
N HIS A 202 -11.17 9.86 7.01
CA HIS A 202 -12.36 10.46 7.59
C HIS A 202 -12.02 11.03 8.96
N ARG A 203 -12.16 12.35 9.13
CA ARG A 203 -11.88 13.07 10.41
C ARG A 203 -10.50 12.76 11.00
N GLY A 204 -9.44 12.84 10.19
CA GLY A 204 -8.06 12.59 10.60
C GLY A 204 -7.70 11.11 10.77
N ARG A 205 -8.60 10.17 10.42
CA ARG A 205 -8.36 8.73 10.53
C ARG A 205 -8.38 8.06 9.17
N LEU A 206 -7.33 7.28 8.89
CA LEU A 206 -7.25 6.45 7.70
C LEU A 206 -8.16 5.22 7.83
N LEU A 207 -9.03 5.00 6.85
CA LEU A 207 -10.02 3.92 6.87
C LEU A 207 -9.68 2.78 5.91
N ALA A 208 -9.21 3.10 4.72
CA ALA A 208 -8.84 2.15 3.68
C ALA A 208 -7.69 2.70 2.83
N SER A 209 -6.84 1.83 2.30
CA SER A 209 -5.77 2.22 1.40
C SER A 209 -5.42 1.13 0.40
N ALA A 210 -4.84 1.55 -0.73
CA ALA A 210 -4.22 0.68 -1.70
C ALA A 210 -2.96 1.34 -2.29
N VAL A 211 -1.91 0.55 -2.46
CA VAL A 211 -0.71 0.90 -3.23
C VAL A 211 -0.54 -0.16 -4.32
N PHE A 212 -0.53 0.24 -5.59
CA PHE A 212 -0.46 -0.70 -6.71
C PHE A 212 0.72 -0.44 -7.61
N ASN A 213 1.67 -1.39 -7.65
CA ASN A 213 2.71 -1.43 -8.67
C ASN A 213 2.18 -2.22 -9.88
N PRO A 214 1.90 -1.55 -11.02
CA PRO A 214 1.31 -2.21 -12.16
C PRO A 214 2.31 -3.07 -12.95
N PHE A 215 3.61 -2.84 -12.80
CA PHE A 215 4.67 -3.60 -13.50
C PHE A 215 4.91 -4.98 -12.90
N CYS A 216 4.70 -5.11 -11.59
CA CYS A 216 4.82 -6.36 -10.86
C CYS A 216 3.47 -7.02 -10.57
N ASP A 217 2.35 -6.37 -10.93
CA ASP A 217 0.99 -6.74 -10.51
C ASP A 217 0.89 -6.98 -9.00
N GLU A 218 1.46 -6.06 -8.22
CA GLU A 218 1.45 -6.11 -6.76
C GLU A 218 0.52 -5.02 -6.21
N CYS A 219 -0.63 -5.43 -5.68
CA CYS A 219 -1.57 -4.54 -5.01
C CYS A 219 -1.53 -4.79 -3.50
N PHE A 220 -0.99 -3.83 -2.76
CA PHE A 220 -0.97 -3.81 -1.31
C PHE A 220 -2.21 -3.08 -0.83
N THR A 221 -3.01 -3.69 0.04
CA THR A 221 -4.27 -3.12 0.52
C THR A 221 -4.36 -3.22 2.04
N ALA A 222 -5.01 -2.26 2.68
CA ALA A 222 -5.30 -2.31 4.11
C ALA A 222 -6.63 -1.60 4.42
N ALA A 223 -7.35 -2.11 5.42
CA ALA A 223 -8.50 -1.44 6.01
C ALA A 223 -8.34 -1.40 7.52
N SER A 224 -8.77 -0.30 8.15
CA SER A 224 -8.58 -0.08 9.58
C SER A 224 -9.20 -1.21 10.41
N GLY A 225 -8.38 -1.86 11.24
CA GLY A 225 -8.75 -2.99 12.09
C GLY A 225 -8.97 -4.32 11.36
N GLN A 226 -8.60 -4.42 10.09
CA GLN A 226 -8.81 -5.62 9.26
C GLN A 226 -7.51 -6.25 8.75
N GLY A 227 -6.36 -5.64 9.05
CA GLY A 227 -5.06 -6.10 8.58
C GLY A 227 -4.69 -5.59 7.18
N ALA A 228 -3.46 -5.90 6.78
CA ALA A 228 -2.91 -5.59 5.48
C ALA A 228 -2.78 -6.86 4.63
N ALA A 229 -2.88 -6.71 3.30
CA ALA A 229 -2.75 -7.80 2.35
C ALA A 229 -1.94 -7.39 1.10
N LEU A 230 -1.29 -8.36 0.47
CA LEU A 230 -0.72 -8.27 -0.87
C LEU A 230 -1.51 -9.20 -1.79
N ASN A 231 -2.18 -8.65 -2.79
CA ASN A 231 -3.02 -9.39 -3.74
C ASN A 231 -4.06 -10.29 -3.04
N GLY A 232 -4.60 -9.82 -1.91
CA GLY A 232 -5.57 -10.54 -1.08
C GLY A 232 -4.97 -11.58 -0.12
N VAL A 233 -3.65 -11.76 -0.11
CA VAL A 233 -2.96 -12.61 0.87
C VAL A 233 -2.49 -11.76 2.05
N PRO A 234 -2.83 -12.09 3.31
CA PRO A 234 -2.38 -11.34 4.48
C PRO A 234 -0.86 -11.18 4.54
N ILE A 235 -0.40 -10.01 4.97
CA ILE A 235 1.02 -9.67 5.15
C ILE A 235 1.27 -9.11 6.55
N HIS A 236 2.52 -9.22 7.00
CA HIS A 236 2.99 -8.68 8.27
C HIS A 236 4.36 -8.04 8.09
N ALA A 237 4.62 -7.00 8.88
CA ALA A 237 5.94 -6.39 8.95
C ALA A 237 6.96 -7.41 9.52
N SER A 238 8.24 -7.19 9.20
CA SER A 238 9.31 -8.07 9.67
C SER A 238 9.46 -8.04 11.20
N GLN A 239 10.23 -8.97 11.74
CA GLN A 239 10.49 -9.06 13.19
C GLN A 239 11.90 -8.55 13.56
N VAL A 240 12.57 -7.84 12.64
CA VAL A 240 13.92 -7.30 12.88
C VAL A 240 13.84 -6.18 13.93
N ARG A 241 14.71 -6.25 14.93
CA ARG A 241 14.70 -5.35 16.11
C ARG A 241 15.89 -4.42 16.19
N ARG A 242 16.93 -4.64 15.39
CA ARG A 242 18.19 -3.91 15.43
C ARG A 242 18.52 -3.35 14.07
N LEU A 243 18.99 -2.11 14.04
CA LEU A 243 19.34 -1.44 12.79
C LEU A 243 20.42 -2.20 12.03
N SER A 244 21.41 -2.76 12.73
CA SER A 244 22.52 -3.54 12.13
C SER A 244 22.09 -4.79 11.35
N GLU A 245 20.86 -5.25 11.55
CA GLU A 245 20.26 -6.38 10.85
C GLU A 245 19.21 -5.95 9.82
N ALA A 246 18.93 -4.65 9.74
CA ALA A 246 17.83 -4.11 8.96
C ALA A 246 18.25 -3.73 7.53
N LEU A 247 17.38 -4.05 6.57
CA LEU A 247 17.33 -3.47 5.23
C LEU A 247 16.43 -2.24 5.26
N VAL A 248 17.02 -1.06 5.11
CA VAL A 248 16.33 0.22 5.30
C VAL A 248 16.12 0.93 3.97
N ALA A 249 14.95 1.53 3.76
CA ALA A 249 14.70 2.39 2.62
C ALA A 249 14.80 3.88 2.98
N ALA A 250 15.39 4.68 2.11
CA ALA A 250 15.52 6.12 2.29
C ALA A 250 14.75 6.87 1.20
N GLY A 251 13.84 7.76 1.62
CA GLY A 251 13.21 8.76 0.77
C GLY A 251 14.12 9.98 0.63
N PHE A 252 14.13 10.57 -0.56
CA PHE A 252 14.90 11.78 -0.85
C PHE A 252 14.03 12.71 -1.70
N PRO A 253 14.25 14.03 -1.60
CA PRO A 253 13.61 14.97 -2.51
C PRO A 253 14.13 14.75 -3.94
N ALA A 254 13.38 15.23 -4.92
CA ALA A 254 13.76 15.16 -6.33
C ALA A 254 15.14 15.80 -6.61
N ALA A 255 15.45 16.90 -5.93
CA ALA A 255 16.76 17.55 -5.96
C ALA A 255 17.43 17.43 -4.59
N VAL A 256 18.61 16.83 -4.57
CA VAL A 256 19.42 16.63 -3.36
C VAL A 256 20.59 17.61 -3.39
N SER A 257 20.77 18.35 -2.30
CA SER A 257 21.97 19.18 -2.07
C SER A 257 22.79 18.60 -0.91
N PRO A 258 24.06 19.01 -0.75
CA PRO A 258 24.87 18.63 0.42
C PRO A 258 24.22 18.99 1.77
N GLU A 259 23.30 19.95 1.78
CA GLU A 259 22.58 20.42 2.97
C GLU A 259 21.26 19.67 3.22
N SER A 260 20.81 18.83 2.30
CA SER A 260 19.53 18.11 2.42
C SER A 260 19.48 17.27 3.71
N PRO A 261 18.42 17.40 4.54
CA PRO A 261 18.26 16.63 5.76
C PRO A 261 18.37 15.12 5.54
N ASP A 262 17.76 14.62 4.46
CA ASP A 262 17.78 13.21 4.07
C ASP A 262 19.20 12.67 3.85
N LEU A 263 20.08 13.47 3.23
CA LEU A 263 21.46 13.08 2.98
C LEU A 263 22.27 12.97 4.28
N ARG A 264 22.01 13.85 5.25
CA ARG A 264 22.67 13.78 6.57
C ARG A 264 22.26 12.52 7.33
N VAL A 265 20.96 12.21 7.36
CA VAL A 265 20.45 10.98 7.99
C VAL A 265 20.98 9.75 7.25
N PHE A 266 21.01 9.78 5.93
CA PHE A 266 21.53 8.70 5.10
C PHE A 266 22.97 8.34 5.48
N ASN A 267 23.85 9.32 5.63
CA ASN A 267 25.25 9.10 6.01
C ASN A 267 25.38 8.42 7.38
N GLU A 268 24.49 8.71 8.33
CA GLU A 268 24.49 8.06 9.63
C GLU A 268 23.90 6.64 9.58
N VAL A 269 22.85 6.43 8.80
CA VAL A 269 22.16 5.12 8.75
C VAL A 269 22.93 4.11 7.91
N VAL A 270 23.51 4.52 6.78
CA VAL A 270 24.16 3.60 5.81
C VAL A 270 25.30 2.79 6.41
N VAL A 271 26.01 3.35 7.41
CA VAL A 271 27.12 2.67 8.11
C VAL A 271 26.67 1.84 9.31
N ARG A 272 25.38 1.90 9.68
CA ARG A 272 24.80 1.22 10.86
C ARG A 272 23.80 0.15 10.50
N CYS A 273 23.26 0.15 9.27
CA CYS A 273 22.30 -0.86 8.81
C CYS A 273 22.95 -2.01 8.05
N GLN A 274 22.25 -3.14 7.92
CA GLN A 274 22.70 -4.26 7.07
C GLN A 274 22.79 -3.83 5.60
N GLY A 275 21.83 -3.02 5.15
CA GLY A 275 21.83 -2.48 3.81
C GLY A 275 20.80 -1.37 3.66
N ILE A 276 21.03 -0.51 2.67
CA ILE A 276 20.15 0.60 2.37
C ILE A 276 19.62 0.53 0.94
N ARG A 277 18.41 1.06 0.72
CA ARG A 277 17.80 1.22 -0.61
C ARG A 277 17.32 2.66 -0.78
N ARG A 278 17.70 3.28 -1.89
CA ARG A 278 17.07 4.50 -2.39
C ARG A 278 16.34 4.13 -3.67
N THR A 279 15.07 3.76 -3.53
CA THR A 279 14.30 3.10 -4.59
C THR A 279 13.62 4.07 -5.54
N GLY A 280 13.34 5.30 -5.08
CA GLY A 280 12.68 6.33 -5.88
C GLY A 280 11.15 6.30 -5.87
N SER A 281 10.50 5.52 -5.00
CA SER A 281 9.05 5.59 -4.73
C SER A 281 8.79 5.45 -3.23
N ALA A 282 8.15 6.45 -2.63
CA ALA A 282 7.91 6.51 -1.19
C ALA A 282 6.81 5.52 -0.78
N ALA A 283 5.70 5.46 -1.50
CA ALA A 283 4.58 4.58 -1.21
C ALA A 283 4.98 3.10 -1.33
N LEU A 284 5.82 2.72 -2.31
CA LEU A 284 6.34 1.34 -2.39
C LEU A 284 7.33 1.00 -1.29
N ASN A 285 8.13 1.96 -0.81
CA ASN A 285 8.98 1.72 0.35
C ASN A 285 8.15 1.36 1.59
N LEU A 286 7.06 2.10 1.82
CA LEU A 286 6.15 1.85 2.94
C LEU A 286 5.41 0.52 2.78
N ALA A 287 4.91 0.22 1.57
CA ALA A 287 4.29 -1.06 1.26
C ALA A 287 5.25 -2.24 1.46
N TYR A 288 6.53 -2.07 1.13
CA TYR A 288 7.55 -3.10 1.30
C TYR A 288 7.93 -3.29 2.78
N VAL A 289 7.88 -2.24 3.61
CA VAL A 289 7.97 -2.38 5.07
C VAL A 289 6.78 -3.17 5.63
N ALA A 290 5.57 -2.83 5.20
CA ALA A 290 4.36 -3.56 5.60
C ALA A 290 4.38 -5.04 5.19
N ALA A 291 5.02 -5.37 4.07
CA ALA A 291 5.18 -6.74 3.59
C ALA A 291 6.40 -7.47 4.16
N GLY A 292 7.16 -6.85 5.08
CA GLY A 292 8.37 -7.42 5.68
C GLY A 292 9.53 -7.62 4.69
N ARG A 293 9.51 -6.91 3.55
CA ARG A 293 10.59 -6.91 2.54
C ARG A 293 11.69 -5.92 2.90
N PHE A 294 11.30 -4.79 3.48
CA PHE A 294 12.17 -3.85 4.16
C PHE A 294 11.82 -3.85 5.64
N ASP A 295 12.78 -3.46 6.47
CA ASP A 295 12.61 -3.47 7.93
C ASP A 295 12.29 -2.08 8.46
N ALA A 296 12.72 -1.04 7.76
CA ALA A 296 12.43 0.34 8.11
C ALA A 296 12.50 1.26 6.89
N ALA A 297 11.90 2.44 7.01
CA ALA A 297 12.08 3.51 6.05
C ALA A 297 11.99 4.88 6.74
N TRP A 298 12.58 5.90 6.12
CA TRP A 298 12.37 7.29 6.53
C TRP A 298 12.36 8.19 5.31
N ALA A 299 11.72 9.36 5.45
CA ALA A 299 11.81 10.43 4.49
C ALA A 299 11.60 11.76 5.21
N CYS A 300 12.45 12.74 4.95
CA CYS A 300 12.38 14.08 5.54
C CYS A 300 11.72 15.10 4.62
N THR A 301 11.33 14.70 3.42
CA THR A 301 10.70 15.56 2.41
C THR A 301 9.66 14.74 1.66
N THR A 302 8.44 14.74 2.20
CA THR A 302 7.34 13.92 1.67
C THR A 302 6.05 14.70 1.75
N LYS A 303 5.11 14.45 0.85
CA LYS A 303 3.77 15.00 0.91
C LYS A 303 2.81 13.93 1.42
N VAL A 304 1.62 14.36 1.81
CA VAL A 304 0.62 13.45 2.38
C VAL A 304 0.20 12.31 1.43
N TRP A 305 0.21 12.54 0.12
CA TRP A 305 -0.18 11.53 -0.89
C TRP A 305 0.84 10.40 -1.05
N ASP A 306 2.12 10.70 -0.83
CA ASP A 306 3.21 9.72 -0.82
C ASP A 306 3.11 8.72 0.35
N SER A 307 2.55 9.16 1.49
CA SER A 307 2.67 8.46 2.78
C SER A 307 1.34 7.91 3.31
N ALA A 308 0.20 8.52 2.99
CA ALA A 308 -1.09 8.19 3.59
C ALA A 308 -1.46 6.71 3.42
N ALA A 309 -1.37 6.19 2.20
CA ALA A 309 -1.71 4.79 1.93
C ALA A 309 -0.74 3.81 2.62
N GLY A 310 0.55 4.11 2.55
CA GLY A 310 1.62 3.34 3.20
C GLY A 310 1.53 3.33 4.73
N THR A 311 1.05 4.41 5.32
CA THR A 311 0.86 4.52 6.78
C THR A 311 -0.15 3.52 7.30
N LEU A 312 -1.31 3.43 6.64
CA LEU A 312 -2.33 2.45 7.03
C LEU A 312 -1.81 1.03 6.81
N LEU A 313 -1.12 0.76 5.69
CA LEU A 313 -0.49 -0.54 5.42
C LEU A 313 0.45 -0.97 6.56
N ILE A 314 1.34 -0.08 7.00
CA ILE A 314 2.31 -0.40 8.05
C ILE A 314 1.62 -0.68 9.39
N ARG A 315 0.65 0.16 9.78
CA ARG A 315 -0.10 -0.02 11.04
C ARG A 315 -0.84 -1.35 11.05
N GLU A 316 -1.57 -1.65 9.99
CA GLU A 316 -2.35 -2.88 9.87
C GLU A 316 -1.46 -4.13 9.71
N ALA A 317 -0.21 -3.98 9.24
CA ALA A 317 0.79 -5.03 9.20
C ALA A 317 1.54 -5.23 10.54
N GLY A 318 1.26 -4.41 11.57
CA GLY A 318 1.87 -4.49 12.90
C GLY A 318 3.16 -3.67 13.09
N GLY A 319 3.49 -2.78 12.15
CA GLY A 319 4.63 -1.87 12.25
C GLY A 319 4.30 -0.54 12.95
N MET A 320 5.29 0.34 13.04
CA MET A 320 5.20 1.66 13.66
C MET A 320 5.48 2.78 12.66
N VAL A 321 4.76 3.89 12.84
CA VAL A 321 4.90 5.13 12.05
C VAL A 321 4.89 6.31 13.02
N SER A 322 5.84 7.23 12.87
CA SER A 322 5.89 8.50 13.61
C SER A 322 6.37 9.65 12.74
N SER A 323 6.23 10.88 13.27
CA SER A 323 7.02 11.99 12.76
C SER A 323 8.52 11.75 13.01
N ILE A 324 9.39 12.57 12.41
CA ILE A 324 10.83 12.58 12.74
C ILE A 324 11.11 12.95 14.21
N ALA A 325 10.14 13.55 14.91
CA ALA A 325 10.21 13.83 16.34
C ALA A 325 9.81 12.61 17.20
N GLY A 326 9.43 11.49 16.60
CA GLY A 326 8.98 10.29 17.32
C GLY A 326 7.55 10.39 17.85
N GLU A 327 6.80 11.41 17.45
CA GLU A 327 5.43 11.65 17.90
C GLU A 327 4.44 10.87 17.03
N GLU A 328 3.31 10.46 17.64
CA GLU A 328 2.22 9.82 16.92
C GLU A 328 1.61 10.79 15.91
N VAL A 329 1.47 10.34 14.66
CA VAL A 329 0.90 11.14 13.57
C VAL A 329 -0.30 10.42 12.97
N PRO A 330 -1.55 10.88 13.19
CA PRO A 330 -2.73 10.22 12.63
C PRO A 330 -2.64 10.04 11.12
N LEU A 331 -2.17 11.08 10.43
CA LEU A 331 -1.84 11.13 9.00
C LEU A 331 -0.47 11.80 8.89
N PRO A 332 0.60 11.09 8.46
CA PRO A 332 1.92 11.70 8.34
C PRO A 332 1.94 12.60 7.11
N ASP A 333 1.70 13.89 7.33
CA ASP A 333 2.10 14.91 6.37
C ASP A 333 3.55 15.31 6.66
N GLY A 334 4.36 15.47 5.62
CA GLY A 334 5.75 15.87 5.78
C GLY A 334 6.72 14.75 6.23
N PRO A 335 7.78 15.11 6.99
CA PRO A 335 8.83 14.20 7.44
C PRO A 335 8.33 13.06 8.34
N PHE A 336 8.67 11.82 8.03
CA PHE A 336 8.29 10.64 8.81
C PHE A 336 9.43 9.64 9.02
N VAL A 337 9.23 8.78 10.01
CA VAL A 337 10.01 7.56 10.23
C VAL A 337 9.05 6.39 10.38
N VAL A 338 9.39 5.24 9.78
CA VAL A 338 8.66 3.99 9.93
C VAL A 338 9.61 2.82 10.18
N ALA A 339 9.14 1.83 10.95
CA ALA A 339 9.86 0.59 11.13
C ALA A 339 8.93 -0.57 11.46
N ALA A 340 9.40 -1.78 11.17
CA ALA A 340 8.65 -3.01 11.35
C ALA A 340 8.40 -3.37 12.83
N THR A 341 9.29 -2.95 13.74
CA THR A 341 9.16 -3.22 15.17
C THR A 341 9.40 -1.97 16.02
N PRO A 342 8.85 -1.93 17.26
CA PRO A 342 9.09 -0.80 18.18
C PRO A 342 10.56 -0.57 18.56
N ASP A 343 11.34 -1.64 18.66
CA ASP A 343 12.76 -1.54 19.01
C ASP A 343 13.56 -0.86 17.89
N LEU A 344 13.37 -1.33 16.65
CA LEU A 344 14.00 -0.76 15.48
C LEU A 344 13.54 0.68 15.23
N HIS A 345 12.25 0.96 15.45
CA HIS A 345 11.69 2.30 15.33
C HIS A 345 12.39 3.29 16.28
N ARG A 346 12.53 2.93 17.55
CA ARG A 346 13.20 3.77 18.55
C ARG A 346 14.66 4.04 18.19
N GLU A 347 15.38 3.01 17.73
CA GLU A 347 16.78 3.16 17.31
C GLU A 347 16.91 4.11 16.11
N LEU A 348 16.05 3.98 15.10
CA LEU A 348 16.08 4.83 13.92
C LEU A 348 15.69 6.29 14.23
N VAL A 349 14.63 6.50 15.03
CA VAL A 349 14.21 7.84 15.48
C VAL A 349 15.35 8.53 16.25
N ALA A 350 16.05 7.83 17.14
CA ALA A 350 17.16 8.40 17.89
C ALA A 350 18.30 8.91 16.98
N ILE A 351 18.59 8.19 15.88
CA ILE A 351 19.57 8.63 14.89
C ILE A 351 19.05 9.87 14.15
N VAL A 352 17.80 9.85 13.70
CA VAL A 352 17.18 10.97 12.98
C VAL A 352 17.20 12.24 13.82
N GLN A 353 16.76 12.18 15.08
CA GLN A 353 16.72 13.32 16.00
C GLN A 353 18.11 13.86 16.32
N LYS A 354 19.11 12.98 16.49
CA LYS A 354 20.50 13.38 16.73
C LYS A 354 21.07 14.14 15.53
N THR A 355 20.73 13.70 14.32
CA THR A 355 21.24 14.27 13.06
C THR A 355 20.50 15.55 12.66
N LEU A 356 19.19 15.58 12.90
CA LEU A 356 18.30 16.69 12.58
C LEU A 356 17.71 17.24 13.89
N PRO A 357 18.49 18.01 14.68
CA PRO A 357 17.97 18.57 15.92
C PRO A 357 16.75 19.42 15.60
N VAL A 358 15.60 18.98 16.10
CA VAL A 358 14.31 19.65 15.91
C VAL A 358 14.42 21.04 16.51
N ARG A 359 14.53 22.07 15.67
CA ARG A 359 14.37 23.44 16.14
C ARG A 359 12.89 23.64 16.43
N HIS A 360 12.53 23.73 17.72
CA HIS A 360 11.19 24.15 18.12
C HIS A 360 10.86 25.47 17.39
N GLY A 361 9.84 25.45 16.52
CA GLY A 361 9.28 26.67 15.91
C GLY A 361 9.25 26.74 14.38
N PHE A 362 9.74 25.77 13.61
CA PHE A 362 9.53 25.78 12.16
C PHE A 362 8.18 25.14 11.81
N ARG A 363 7.12 25.95 11.72
CA ARG A 363 6.08 25.70 10.71
C ARG A 363 6.78 25.81 9.36
N GLN A 364 6.92 24.69 8.66
CA GLN A 364 7.44 24.68 7.31
C GLN A 364 6.29 24.97 6.34
N ASP A 365 6.24 26.21 5.87
CA ASP A 365 5.58 26.53 4.61
C ASP A 365 6.51 26.02 3.48
N PHE A 366 6.25 24.81 2.97
CA PHE A 366 6.86 24.26 1.74
C PHE A 366 5.83 23.53 0.90
#